data_AF-A0A6C0CHN2-F1
#
_entry.id   AF-A0A6C0CHN2-F1
#
_cell.length_a   1.000
_cell.length_b   1.000
_cell.length_c   1.000
_cell.angle_alpha   90.00
_cell.angle_beta   90.00
_cell.angle_gamma   90.00
#
_symmetry.space_group_name_H-M   'P 1'
#
loop_
_entity.id
_entity.type
_entity.pdbx_description
1 polymer ?
#
loop_
_entity_poly.entity_id
_entity_poly.type
_entity_poly.pdbx_seq_one_letter_code
_entity_poly.pdbx_strand_id
1 'polypeptide(L)'
;MKLYNQHLDTLSKGHPKLLVFDCEFWRVSGSSGFIPIPESDEFFIPREIGGFFLTKNSDGSWEYKGYFFVTFTNPKGYDVSFISSQFASVSQKTADDLDIYQSHLQMEWHKAYEGTLPASQKPILKESLDLYNSDKHIRDNHKPPSWIKKFLKAYSESVIVVKGRSDIEALENMCRIHEYEYFGPLDVIDIAEWNPKSRRMCGTAKLEGTYDCVSPYVDDRGTKKRRLRDILPLDKAHDPTTDASMTLLVAIYIVASQKK
;
A
#
# COMPACT_ATOMS: atom_id res chain seq x y z
N MET A 1 21.79 -7.69 -5.68
CA MET A 1 22.48 -8.11 -4.43
C MET A 1 21.86 -9.39 -3.92
N LYS A 2 22.65 -10.33 -3.37
CA LYS A 2 22.18 -11.68 -2.97
C LYS A 2 21.96 -11.83 -1.46
N LEU A 3 20.83 -12.42 -1.09
CA LEU A 3 20.39 -12.72 0.27
C LEU A 3 20.01 -14.19 0.36
N TYR A 4 20.26 -14.84 1.48
CA TYR A 4 19.82 -16.22 1.73
C TYR A 4 19.02 -16.20 3.01
N ASN A 5 17.69 -16.31 2.90
CA ASN A 5 16.78 -16.20 4.03
C ASN A 5 15.68 -17.26 3.90
N GLN A 6 15.70 -18.24 4.81
CA GLN A 6 14.77 -19.36 4.83
C GLN A 6 13.30 -18.96 5.05
N HIS A 7 13.06 -17.78 5.64
CA HIS A 7 11.71 -17.27 5.85
C HIS A 7 11.13 -16.75 4.53
N LEU A 8 11.96 -16.13 3.67
CA LEU A 8 11.56 -15.79 2.30
C LEU A 8 11.23 -17.05 1.48
N ASP A 9 11.98 -18.14 1.66
CA ASP A 9 11.68 -19.43 1.01
C ASP A 9 10.34 -20.01 1.46
N THR A 10 10.00 -19.81 2.73
CA THR A 10 8.72 -20.26 3.29
C THR A 10 7.58 -19.38 2.77
N LEU A 11 7.76 -18.05 2.77
CA LEU A 11 6.79 -17.09 2.26
C LEU A 11 6.48 -17.30 0.77
N SER A 12 7.50 -17.65 -0.02
CA SER A 12 7.33 -17.80 -1.47
C SER A 12 6.65 -19.11 -1.87
N LYS A 13 6.43 -20.05 -0.93
CA LYS A 13 5.80 -21.35 -1.19
C LYS A 13 6.39 -22.08 -2.42
N GLY A 14 7.70 -21.92 -2.63
CA GLY A 14 8.43 -22.52 -3.77
C GLY A 14 8.43 -21.69 -5.05
N HIS A 15 7.69 -20.58 -5.13
CA HIS A 15 7.71 -19.67 -6.27
C HIS A 15 8.95 -18.76 -6.26
N PRO A 16 9.46 -18.35 -7.44
CA PRO A 16 10.69 -17.56 -7.55
C PRO A 16 10.48 -16.05 -7.42
N LYS A 17 9.24 -15.56 -7.28
CA LYS A 17 8.92 -14.14 -7.20
C LYS A 17 8.03 -13.86 -6.01
N LEU A 18 8.47 -12.92 -5.18
CA LEU A 18 7.67 -12.28 -4.14
C LEU A 18 7.44 -10.81 -4.54
N LEU A 19 6.21 -10.35 -4.39
CA LEU A 19 5.86 -8.95 -4.51
C LEU A 19 5.29 -8.50 -3.16
N VAL A 20 5.85 -7.43 -2.62
CA VAL A 20 5.33 -6.78 -1.41
C VAL A 20 4.95 -5.37 -1.80
N PHE A 21 3.72 -4.98 -1.54
CA PHE A 21 3.21 -3.67 -1.91
C PHE A 21 2.11 -3.24 -0.95
N ASP A 22 1.87 -1.94 -0.94
CA ASP A 22 0.82 -1.27 -0.19
C ASP A 22 0.25 -0.16 -1.08
N CYS A 23 -1.01 0.21 -0.85
CA CYS A 23 -1.71 1.24 -1.60
C CYS A 23 -2.24 2.32 -0.67
N GLU A 24 -2.07 3.58 -1.08
CA GLU A 24 -2.95 4.65 -0.61
C GLU A 24 -4.08 4.85 -1.61
N PHE A 25 -5.28 5.15 -1.13
CA PHE A 25 -6.49 5.05 -1.94
C PHE A 25 -7.07 6.41 -2.34
N TRP A 26 -7.67 6.43 -3.53
CA TRP A 26 -8.82 7.29 -3.79
C TRP A 26 -10.04 6.58 -3.20
N ARG A 27 -10.76 7.26 -2.30
CA ARG A 27 -12.06 6.79 -1.81
C ARG A 27 -13.13 7.36 -2.73
N VAL A 28 -13.82 6.50 -3.46
CA VAL A 28 -14.75 6.87 -4.53
C VAL A 28 -16.19 6.59 -4.09
N SER A 29 -17.12 7.52 -4.34
CA SER A 29 -18.54 7.30 -4.05
C SER A 29 -19.24 6.50 -5.14
N GLY A 30 -20.22 5.66 -4.77
CA GLY A 30 -21.07 4.90 -5.69
C GLY A 30 -20.49 3.54 -6.05
N SER A 31 -20.73 2.53 -5.21
CA SER A 31 -20.08 1.21 -5.31
C SER A 31 -20.72 0.24 -6.33
N SER A 32 -21.77 0.65 -7.03
CA SER A 32 -22.47 -0.21 -8.00
C SER A 32 -21.53 -0.72 -9.09
N GLY A 33 -21.36 -2.04 -9.18
CA GLY A 33 -20.43 -2.70 -10.12
C GLY A 33 -18.98 -2.83 -9.61
N PHE A 34 -18.67 -2.30 -8.42
CA PHE A 34 -17.35 -2.32 -7.80
C PHE A 34 -17.33 -3.23 -6.57
N ILE A 35 -16.13 -3.47 -6.02
CA ILE A 35 -15.96 -4.09 -4.71
C ILE A 35 -16.08 -2.97 -3.66
N PRO A 36 -17.15 -2.96 -2.84
CA PRO A 36 -17.39 -1.89 -1.89
C PRO A 36 -16.46 -1.99 -0.68
N ILE A 37 -16.21 -0.84 -0.06
CA ILE A 37 -15.74 -0.77 1.32
C ILE A 37 -16.85 -1.35 2.21
N PRO A 38 -16.56 -2.27 3.14
CA PRO A 38 -17.57 -2.85 4.02
C PRO A 38 -18.44 -1.78 4.70
N GLU A 39 -19.75 -2.01 4.72
CA GLU A 39 -20.74 -1.13 5.35
C GLU A 39 -20.82 0.29 4.74
N SER A 40 -20.37 0.47 3.49
CA SER A 40 -20.42 1.73 2.76
C SER A 40 -20.86 1.56 1.30
N ASP A 41 -21.32 2.65 0.67
CA ASP A 41 -21.55 2.74 -0.78
C ASP A 41 -20.35 3.39 -1.50
N GLU A 42 -19.16 3.13 -1.00
CA GLU A 42 -17.91 3.65 -1.55
C GLU A 42 -17.02 2.48 -1.94
N PHE A 43 -16.04 2.74 -2.78
CA PHE A 43 -15.02 1.77 -3.15
C PHE A 43 -13.65 2.43 -3.23
N PHE A 44 -12.60 1.61 -3.12
CA PHE A 44 -11.24 2.07 -3.27
C PHE A 44 -10.71 1.83 -4.68
N ILE A 45 -9.90 2.77 -5.17
CA ILE A 45 -8.95 2.55 -6.26
C ILE A 45 -7.57 3.08 -5.81
N PRO A 46 -6.46 2.56 -6.33
CA PRO A 46 -5.14 3.02 -5.93
C PRO A 46 -4.93 4.48 -6.39
N ARG A 47 -4.57 5.32 -5.43
CA ARG A 47 -4.01 6.65 -5.66
C ARG A 47 -2.50 6.59 -5.71
N GLU A 48 -1.90 5.85 -4.79
CA GLU A 48 -0.46 5.62 -4.70
C GLU A 48 -0.23 4.11 -4.57
N ILE A 49 0.80 3.59 -5.23
CA ILE A 49 1.25 2.20 -5.05
C ILE A 49 2.74 2.25 -4.77
N GLY A 50 3.14 1.75 -3.61
CA GLY A 50 4.52 1.58 -3.20
C GLY A 50 4.83 0.11 -2.96
N GLY A 51 6.03 -0.32 -3.33
CA GLY A 51 6.40 -1.72 -3.12
C GLY A 51 7.71 -2.12 -3.76
N PHE A 52 7.97 -3.41 -3.78
CA PHE A 52 9.19 -3.97 -4.36
C PHE A 52 9.06 -5.46 -4.68
N PHE A 53 9.97 -5.92 -5.53
CA PHE A 53 10.09 -7.33 -5.90
C PHE A 53 11.32 -7.96 -5.25
N LEU A 54 11.15 -9.19 -4.76
CA LEU A 54 12.23 -10.10 -4.42
C LEU A 54 12.20 -11.27 -5.41
N THR A 55 13.32 -11.52 -6.08
CA THR A 55 13.45 -12.61 -7.06
C THR A 55 14.45 -13.64 -6.59
N LYS A 56 14.09 -14.92 -6.66
CA LYS A 56 14.97 -16.04 -6.35
C LYS A 56 15.84 -16.38 -7.56
N ASN A 57 17.15 -16.41 -7.33
CA ASN A 57 18.17 -16.82 -8.30
C ASN A 57 18.29 -18.34 -8.34
N SER A 58 18.93 -18.85 -9.40
CA SER A 58 19.18 -20.30 -9.58
C SER A 58 20.06 -20.91 -8.48
N ASP A 59 20.90 -20.11 -7.82
CA ASP A 59 21.74 -20.53 -6.69
C ASP A 59 20.99 -20.53 -5.34
N GLY A 60 19.67 -20.32 -5.37
CA GLY A 60 18.81 -20.26 -4.19
C GLY A 60 18.81 -18.92 -3.45
N SER A 61 19.64 -17.95 -3.84
CA SER A 61 19.64 -16.62 -3.22
C SER A 61 18.49 -15.75 -3.70
N TRP A 62 17.96 -14.92 -2.81
CA TRP A 62 17.01 -13.84 -3.10
C TRP A 62 17.73 -12.56 -3.49
N GLU A 63 17.13 -11.81 -4.40
CA GLU A 63 17.60 -10.50 -4.83
C GLU A 63 16.50 -9.45 -4.70
N TYR A 64 16.81 -8.37 -3.98
CA TYR A 64 16.03 -7.14 -3.93
C TYR A 64 16.36 -6.27 -5.15
N LYS A 65 15.33 -5.90 -5.93
CA LYS A 65 15.47 -5.16 -7.19
C LYS A 65 15.31 -3.63 -7.03
N GLY A 66 15.27 -3.13 -5.80
CA GLY A 66 14.84 -1.76 -5.51
C GLY A 66 13.33 -1.67 -5.31
N TYR A 67 12.88 -0.51 -4.85
CA TYR A 67 11.46 -0.20 -4.70
C TYR A 67 10.92 0.55 -5.92
N PHE A 68 9.61 0.54 -6.07
CA PHE A 68 8.87 1.42 -6.96
C PHE A 68 7.86 2.22 -6.15
N PHE A 69 7.56 3.42 -6.62
CA PHE A 69 6.49 4.26 -6.13
C PHE A 69 5.79 4.88 -7.34
N VAL A 70 4.47 4.76 -7.41
CA VAL A 70 3.66 5.20 -8.56
C VAL A 70 2.40 5.88 -8.05
N THR A 71 2.02 6.98 -8.69
CA THR A 71 0.78 7.69 -8.38
C THR A 71 -0.16 7.73 -9.57
N PHE A 72 -1.46 7.80 -9.30
CA PHE A 72 -2.52 7.90 -10.30
C PHE A 72 -3.38 9.14 -10.06
N THR A 73 -3.84 9.74 -11.15
CA THR A 73 -4.81 10.83 -11.10
C THR A 73 -6.13 10.34 -10.53
N ASN A 74 -6.91 11.27 -10.00
CA ASN A 74 -8.29 11.01 -9.65
C ASN A 74 -9.07 10.38 -10.83
N PRO A 75 -9.98 9.43 -10.57
CA PRO A 75 -10.77 8.77 -11.59
C PRO A 75 -11.73 9.75 -12.26
N LYS A 76 -11.57 9.97 -13.57
CA LYS A 76 -12.43 10.88 -14.33
C LYS A 76 -13.88 10.43 -14.30
N GLY A 77 -14.79 11.36 -13.99
CA GLY A 77 -16.23 11.10 -13.95
C GLY A 77 -16.73 10.50 -12.64
N TYR A 78 -15.86 10.37 -11.64
CA TYR A 78 -16.22 9.87 -10.32
C TYR A 78 -15.94 10.93 -9.25
N ASP A 79 -16.76 10.93 -8.21
CA ASP A 79 -16.60 11.80 -7.05
C ASP A 79 -15.72 11.11 -6.01
N VAL A 80 -14.72 11.84 -5.51
CA VAL A 80 -13.70 11.33 -4.60
C VAL A 80 -13.64 12.17 -3.33
N SER A 81 -13.30 11.52 -2.21
CA SER A 81 -13.18 12.23 -0.94
C SER A 81 -11.95 13.14 -0.91
N PHE A 82 -11.94 14.04 0.07
CA PHE A 82 -10.73 14.72 0.52
C PHE A 82 -9.58 13.72 0.82
N ILE A 83 -8.33 14.15 0.65
CA ILE A 83 -7.13 13.37 0.96
C ILE A 83 -6.52 13.88 2.26
N SER A 84 -6.52 13.08 3.31
CA SER A 84 -5.79 13.43 4.53
C SER A 84 -4.28 13.29 4.32
N SER A 85 -3.51 14.25 4.84
CA SER A 85 -2.04 14.21 4.83
C SER A 85 -1.48 12.95 5.50
N GLN A 86 -2.21 12.39 6.48
CA GLN A 86 -1.86 11.18 7.23
C GLN A 86 -1.77 9.93 6.36
N PHE A 87 -2.33 9.98 5.16
CA PHE A 87 -2.40 8.87 4.23
C PHE A 87 -1.80 9.25 2.88
N ALA A 88 -0.95 10.28 2.79
CA ALA A 88 -0.45 10.81 1.54
C ALA A 88 1.07 11.03 1.56
N SER A 89 1.77 10.50 0.56
CA SER A 89 3.24 10.58 0.44
C SER A 89 3.72 11.92 -0.13
N VAL A 90 3.19 13.04 0.39
CA VAL A 90 3.52 14.38 -0.10
C VAL A 90 4.72 15.00 0.63
N SER A 91 5.22 16.14 0.17
CA SER A 91 6.21 16.91 0.93
C SER A 91 5.61 17.46 2.24
N GLN A 92 6.45 17.71 3.25
CA GLN A 92 5.98 18.24 4.54
C GLN A 92 5.17 19.53 4.37
N LYS A 93 5.61 20.42 3.48
CA LYS A 93 4.89 21.66 3.19
C LYS A 93 3.47 21.37 2.68
N THR A 94 3.33 20.46 1.72
CA THR A 94 2.03 20.07 1.18
C THR A 94 1.17 19.39 2.25
N ALA A 95 1.76 18.56 3.12
CA ALA A 95 1.06 17.95 4.25
C ALA A 95 0.50 19.01 5.21
N ASP A 96 1.31 20.00 5.60
CA ASP A 96 0.89 21.09 6.47
C ASP A 96 -0.26 21.90 5.86
N ASP A 97 -0.18 22.20 4.55
CA ASP A 97 -1.23 22.92 3.81
C ASP A 97 -2.51 22.08 3.70
N LEU A 98 -2.41 20.76 3.49
CA LEU A 98 -3.56 19.83 3.51
C LEU A 98 -4.21 19.78 4.90
N ASP A 99 -3.43 19.81 5.97
CA ASP A 99 -3.95 19.82 7.35
C ASP A 99 -4.75 21.10 7.64
N ILE A 100 -4.31 22.25 7.12
CA ILE A 100 -5.06 23.50 7.19
C ILE A 100 -6.39 23.35 6.47
N TYR A 101 -6.40 22.87 5.23
CA TYR A 101 -7.65 22.63 4.50
C TYR A 101 -8.57 21.65 5.23
N GLN A 102 -8.02 20.56 5.78
CA GLN A 102 -8.78 19.58 6.56
C GLN A 102 -9.41 20.21 7.80
N SER A 103 -8.71 21.13 8.48
CA SER A 103 -9.22 21.84 9.67
C SER A 103 -10.42 22.74 9.39
N HIS A 104 -10.61 23.15 8.13
CA HIS A 104 -11.73 23.97 7.69
C HIS A 104 -12.95 23.16 7.24
N LEU A 105 -12.79 21.83 7.06
CA LEU A 105 -13.92 20.95 6.76
C LEU A 105 -14.86 20.89 7.96
N GLN A 106 -16.16 20.95 7.69
CA GLN A 106 -17.19 20.77 8.74
C GLN A 106 -17.62 19.31 8.88
N MET A 107 -16.85 18.38 8.33
CA MET A 107 -17.10 16.94 8.38
C MET A 107 -15.78 16.17 8.29
N GLU A 108 -15.84 14.89 8.62
CA GLU A 108 -14.71 13.98 8.47
C GLU A 108 -14.22 13.95 7.01
N TRP A 109 -12.90 13.99 6.82
CA TRP A 109 -12.26 14.04 5.50
C TRP A 109 -12.76 12.94 4.56
N HIS A 110 -12.93 11.73 5.09
CA HIS A 110 -13.34 10.57 4.28
C HIS A 110 -14.78 10.70 3.77
N LYS A 111 -15.60 11.56 4.37
CA LYS A 111 -17.00 11.85 3.95
C LYS A 111 -17.13 13.12 3.11
N ALA A 112 -16.03 13.85 2.92
CA ALA A 112 -16.00 15.13 2.21
C ALA A 112 -15.88 14.88 0.70
N TYR A 113 -17.02 14.66 0.05
CA TYR A 113 -17.19 14.49 -1.39
C TYR A 113 -17.80 15.76 -2.01
N GLU A 114 -17.62 15.99 -3.31
CA GLU A 114 -18.23 17.16 -3.95
C GLU A 114 -19.77 17.09 -3.89
N GLY A 115 -20.34 15.89 -4.01
CA GLY A 115 -21.78 15.64 -3.93
C GLY A 115 -22.38 15.83 -2.54
N THR A 116 -21.57 15.71 -1.47
CA THR A 116 -22.05 15.82 -0.08
C THR A 116 -21.71 17.16 0.57
N LEU A 117 -20.65 17.84 0.10
CA LEU A 117 -20.21 19.10 0.67
C LEU A 117 -21.18 20.26 0.38
N PRO A 118 -21.42 21.14 1.37
CA PRO A 118 -22.08 22.42 1.12
C PRO A 118 -21.35 23.22 0.04
N ALA A 119 -22.09 24.01 -0.75
CA ALA A 119 -21.52 24.81 -1.84
C ALA A 119 -20.34 25.70 -1.39
N SER A 120 -20.36 26.20 -0.16
CA SER A 120 -19.29 27.01 0.44
C SER A 120 -18.01 26.22 0.74
N GLN A 121 -18.06 24.90 0.85
CA GLN A 121 -16.90 24.04 1.14
C GLN A 121 -16.37 23.29 -0.09
N LYS A 122 -17.10 23.29 -1.22
CA LYS A 122 -16.59 22.70 -2.48
C LYS A 122 -15.24 23.27 -2.93
N PRO A 123 -14.95 24.58 -2.80
CA PRO A 123 -13.63 25.11 -3.11
C PRO A 123 -12.51 24.48 -2.29
N ILE A 124 -12.73 24.18 -1.00
CA ILE A 124 -11.73 23.55 -0.11
C ILE A 124 -11.32 22.20 -0.67
N LEU A 125 -12.29 21.33 -1.01
CA LEU A 125 -12.01 20.03 -1.59
C LEU A 125 -11.24 20.18 -2.91
N LYS A 126 -11.72 21.05 -3.81
CA LYS A 126 -11.08 21.26 -5.11
C LYS A 126 -9.63 21.73 -4.96
N GLU A 127 -9.39 22.76 -4.16
CA GLU A 127 -8.05 23.30 -3.92
C GLU A 127 -7.13 22.29 -3.25
N SER A 128 -7.63 21.48 -2.30
CA SER A 128 -6.83 20.41 -1.68
C SER A 128 -6.42 19.31 -2.67
N LEU A 129 -7.31 18.95 -3.61
CA LEU A 129 -7.03 17.97 -4.64
C LEU A 129 -6.01 18.52 -5.65
N ASP A 130 -6.15 19.79 -6.03
CA ASP A 130 -5.18 20.48 -6.88
C ASP A 130 -3.81 20.59 -6.20
N LEU A 131 -3.78 20.92 -4.90
CA LEU A 131 -2.58 20.98 -4.08
C LEU A 131 -1.86 19.63 -4.07
N TYR A 132 -2.57 18.53 -3.74
CA TYR A 132 -2.01 17.17 -3.77
C TYR A 132 -1.42 16.82 -5.15
N ASN A 133 -2.18 17.04 -6.22
CA ASN A 133 -1.73 16.72 -7.58
C ASN A 133 -0.56 17.59 -8.05
N SER A 134 -0.39 18.77 -7.47
CA SER A 134 0.70 19.69 -7.79
C SER A 134 2.00 19.42 -7.02
N ASP A 135 1.94 18.60 -5.96
CA ASP A 135 3.11 18.21 -5.19
C ASP A 135 4.15 17.56 -6.10
N LYS A 136 5.41 17.99 -5.96
CA LYS A 136 6.50 17.56 -6.83
C LYS A 136 6.71 16.04 -6.77
N HIS A 137 6.62 15.44 -5.58
CA HIS A 137 6.82 14.00 -5.42
C HIS A 137 5.70 13.20 -6.10
N ILE A 138 4.46 13.65 -5.94
CA ILE A 138 3.29 13.02 -6.58
C ILE A 138 3.38 13.13 -8.10
N ARG A 139 3.62 14.35 -8.62
CA ARG A 139 3.71 14.60 -10.06
C ARG A 139 4.87 13.85 -10.72
N ASP A 140 6.05 13.83 -10.10
CA ASP A 140 7.24 13.22 -10.69
C ASP A 140 7.12 11.67 -10.76
N ASN A 141 6.25 11.07 -9.93
CA ASN A 141 5.96 9.62 -9.92
C ASN A 141 4.65 9.23 -10.63
N HIS A 142 3.96 10.20 -11.24
CA HIS A 142 2.68 9.98 -11.89
C HIS A 142 2.78 9.02 -13.09
N LYS A 143 1.79 8.13 -13.22
CA LYS A 143 1.62 7.21 -14.35
C LYS A 143 0.18 7.24 -14.88
N PRO A 144 -0.01 7.01 -16.19
CA PRO A 144 -1.35 6.78 -16.72
C PRO A 144 -1.94 5.48 -16.15
N PRO A 145 -3.27 5.36 -16.03
CA PRO A 145 -3.92 4.15 -15.53
C PRO A 145 -3.49 2.85 -16.23
N SER A 146 -3.18 2.92 -17.53
CA SER A 146 -2.70 1.78 -18.31
C SER A 146 -1.40 1.15 -17.80
N TRP A 147 -0.63 1.86 -16.97
CA TRP A 147 0.55 1.31 -16.29
C TRP A 147 0.19 0.10 -15.42
N ILE A 148 -1.03 0.07 -14.87
CA ILE A 148 -1.50 -1.04 -14.03
C ILE A 148 -1.44 -2.39 -14.74
N LYS A 149 -1.58 -2.43 -16.07
CA LYS A 149 -1.47 -3.67 -16.88
C LYS A 149 -0.08 -4.29 -16.76
N LYS A 150 0.97 -3.46 -16.76
CA LYS A 150 2.36 -3.92 -16.60
C LYS A 150 2.60 -4.42 -15.18
N PHE A 151 2.06 -3.71 -14.19
CA PHE A 151 2.13 -4.12 -12.79
C PHE A 151 1.41 -5.45 -12.56
N LEU A 152 0.18 -5.59 -13.06
CA LEU A 152 -0.65 -6.79 -12.91
C LEU A 152 -0.04 -8.03 -13.56
N LYS A 153 0.71 -7.87 -14.65
CA LYS A 153 1.49 -8.98 -15.21
C LYS A 153 2.57 -9.47 -14.23
N ALA A 154 3.29 -8.57 -13.58
CA ALA A 154 4.31 -8.96 -12.60
C ALA A 154 3.68 -9.51 -11.31
N TYR A 155 2.58 -8.90 -10.88
CA TYR A 155 1.74 -9.33 -9.77
C TYR A 155 1.20 -10.75 -9.99
N SER A 156 0.67 -11.07 -11.17
CA SER A 156 0.14 -12.40 -11.51
C SER A 156 1.19 -13.49 -11.60
N GLU A 157 2.46 -13.10 -11.73
CA GLU A 157 3.61 -14.01 -11.74
C GLU A 157 4.27 -14.13 -10.34
N SER A 158 3.70 -13.50 -9.31
CA SER A 158 4.27 -13.41 -7.97
C SER A 158 3.35 -13.98 -6.90
N VAL A 159 3.95 -14.49 -5.82
CA VAL A 159 3.26 -14.60 -4.54
C VAL A 159 3.32 -13.22 -3.89
N ILE A 160 2.16 -12.70 -3.47
CA ILE A 160 2.10 -11.36 -2.87
C ILE A 160 2.12 -11.45 -1.34
N VAL A 161 2.69 -10.44 -0.69
CA VAL A 161 2.62 -10.26 0.76
C VAL A 161 1.97 -8.91 1.02
N VAL A 162 0.84 -8.92 1.74
CA VAL A 162 -0.02 -7.74 1.97
C VAL A 162 -0.58 -7.76 3.39
N LYS A 163 -1.23 -6.67 3.81
CA LYS A 163 -1.97 -6.59 5.07
C LYS A 163 -3.44 -6.27 4.82
N GLY A 164 -4.26 -7.31 4.79
CA GLY A 164 -5.66 -7.23 4.41
C GLY A 164 -5.85 -7.28 2.90
N ARG A 165 -7.10 -7.15 2.47
CA ARG A 165 -7.48 -7.33 1.06
C ARG A 165 -7.72 -6.03 0.30
N SER A 166 -7.74 -4.89 0.98
CA SER A 166 -8.09 -3.61 0.38
C SER A 166 -7.16 -3.20 -0.77
N ASP A 167 -5.86 -3.49 -0.67
CA ASP A 167 -4.92 -3.25 -1.77
C ASP A 167 -5.28 -4.05 -3.03
N ILE A 168 -5.62 -5.33 -2.85
CA ILE A 168 -6.02 -6.25 -3.92
C ILE A 168 -7.34 -5.80 -4.56
N GLU A 169 -8.33 -5.48 -3.72
CA GLU A 169 -9.66 -5.04 -4.14
C GLU A 169 -9.59 -3.71 -4.89
N ALA A 170 -8.71 -2.79 -4.47
CA ALA A 170 -8.46 -1.54 -5.17
C ALA A 170 -7.86 -1.76 -6.57
N LEU A 171 -6.92 -2.70 -6.73
CA LEU A 171 -6.39 -3.07 -8.04
C LEU A 171 -7.47 -3.65 -8.96
N GLU A 172 -8.38 -4.46 -8.41
CA GLU A 172 -9.50 -5.01 -9.17
C GLU A 172 -10.49 -3.91 -9.59
N ASN A 173 -10.83 -2.99 -8.69
CA ASN A 173 -11.65 -1.84 -9.02
C ASN A 173 -11.00 -0.93 -10.08
N MET A 174 -9.68 -0.74 -10.03
CA MET A 174 -8.91 -0.03 -11.06
C MET A 174 -8.97 -0.73 -12.42
N CYS A 175 -9.11 -2.05 -12.46
CA CYS A 175 -9.34 -2.77 -13.70
C CYS A 175 -10.76 -2.57 -14.20
N ARG A 176 -11.75 -2.69 -13.31
CA ARG A 176 -13.18 -2.50 -13.65
C ARG A 176 -13.46 -1.11 -14.21
N ILE A 177 -12.94 -0.07 -13.56
CA ILE A 177 -13.18 1.33 -13.94
C ILE A 177 -12.60 1.69 -15.32
N HIS A 178 -11.59 0.95 -15.77
CA HIS A 178 -10.90 1.17 -17.05
C HIS A 178 -11.10 0.04 -18.05
N GLU A 179 -11.99 -0.92 -17.76
CA GLU A 179 -12.27 -2.09 -18.61
C GLU A 179 -11.00 -2.89 -18.95
N TYR A 180 -10.11 -3.03 -17.98
CA TYR A 180 -8.92 -3.87 -18.09
C TYR A 180 -9.19 -5.26 -17.54
N GLU A 181 -8.51 -6.26 -18.10
CA GLU A 181 -8.51 -7.61 -17.54
C GLU A 181 -7.71 -7.61 -16.23
N TYR A 182 -8.30 -8.16 -15.18
CA TYR A 182 -7.65 -8.36 -13.89
C TYR A 182 -7.03 -9.76 -13.83
N PHE A 183 -5.73 -9.81 -13.56
CA PHE A 183 -5.01 -11.06 -13.34
C PHE A 183 -4.67 -11.20 -11.86
N GLY A 184 -5.20 -12.24 -11.21
CA GLY A 184 -4.91 -12.55 -9.82
C GLY A 184 -3.45 -12.95 -9.58
N PRO A 185 -2.94 -12.84 -8.35
CA PRO A 185 -1.59 -13.25 -7.99
C PRO A 185 -1.50 -14.78 -7.95
N LEU A 186 -0.27 -15.33 -7.93
CA LEU A 186 -0.09 -16.79 -7.81
C LEU A 186 -0.60 -17.31 -6.45
N ASP A 187 -0.36 -16.54 -5.40
CA ASP A 187 -0.81 -16.82 -4.03
C ASP A 187 -0.75 -15.52 -3.21
N VAL A 188 -1.41 -15.50 -2.06
CA VAL A 188 -1.50 -14.35 -1.15
C VAL A 188 -1.02 -14.77 0.24
N ILE A 189 -0.09 -14.00 0.79
CA ILE A 189 0.27 -14.03 2.21
C ILE A 189 -0.32 -12.79 2.86
N ASP A 190 -1.42 -12.96 3.58
CA ASP A 190 -2.09 -11.87 4.30
C ASP A 190 -1.65 -11.86 5.77
N ILE A 191 -0.86 -10.86 6.18
CA ILE A 191 -0.43 -10.74 7.58
C ILE A 191 -1.57 -10.29 8.52
N ALA A 192 -2.71 -9.82 7.99
CA ALA A 192 -3.88 -9.45 8.78
C ALA A 192 -4.55 -10.65 9.46
N GLU A 193 -4.33 -11.88 8.96
CA GLU A 193 -4.72 -13.12 9.65
C GLU A 193 -4.10 -13.21 11.06
N TRP A 194 -2.96 -12.55 11.26
CA TRP A 194 -2.24 -12.51 12.53
C TRP A 194 -2.72 -11.39 13.48
N ASN A 195 -3.67 -10.55 13.06
CA ASN A 195 -4.20 -9.42 13.86
C ASN A 195 -4.67 -9.83 15.27
N PRO A 196 -5.39 -10.96 15.50
CA PRO A 196 -5.78 -11.37 16.84
C PRO A 196 -4.58 -11.68 17.75
N LYS A 197 -3.48 -12.20 17.20
CA LYS A 197 -2.24 -12.42 17.95
C LYS A 197 -1.48 -11.12 18.18
N SER A 198 -1.42 -10.24 17.16
CA SER A 198 -0.82 -8.91 17.31
C SER A 198 -1.49 -8.10 18.42
N ARG A 199 -2.83 -8.03 18.47
CA ARG A 199 -3.55 -7.30 19.53
C ARG A 199 -3.21 -7.80 20.93
N ARG A 200 -3.09 -9.12 21.11
CA ARG A 200 -2.75 -9.73 22.40
C ARG A 200 -1.30 -9.48 22.80
N MET A 201 -0.39 -9.46 21.84
CA MET A 201 1.05 -9.39 22.11
C MET A 201 1.60 -7.96 22.12
N CYS A 202 1.13 -7.12 21.18
CA CYS A 202 1.60 -5.77 20.92
C CYS A 202 0.59 -4.68 21.30
N GLY A 203 -0.61 -5.06 21.75
CA GLY A 203 -1.68 -4.10 22.10
C GLY A 203 -2.36 -3.42 20.90
N THR A 204 -1.97 -3.76 19.67
CA THR A 204 -2.48 -3.14 18.44
C THR A 204 -2.49 -4.11 17.26
N ALA A 205 -3.26 -3.81 16.22
CA ALA A 205 -3.24 -4.47 14.91
C ALA A 205 -2.86 -3.51 13.77
N LYS A 206 -2.46 -2.27 14.12
CA LYS A 206 -1.89 -1.32 13.17
C LYS A 206 -0.52 -1.83 12.73
N LEU A 207 -0.18 -1.60 11.45
CA LEU A 207 1.05 -2.12 10.85
C LEU A 207 2.29 -1.62 11.62
N GLU A 208 2.45 -0.31 11.73
CA GLU A 208 3.58 0.35 12.41
C GLU A 208 3.75 -0.17 13.84
N GLY A 209 2.70 -0.10 14.68
CA GLY A 209 2.81 -0.58 16.06
C GLY A 209 3.04 -2.10 16.18
N THR A 210 2.59 -2.89 15.20
CA THR A 210 2.94 -4.33 15.12
C THR A 210 4.41 -4.49 14.76
N TYR A 211 4.89 -3.75 13.76
CA TYR A 211 6.27 -3.74 13.32
C TYR A 211 7.22 -3.35 14.47
N ASP A 212 6.97 -2.24 15.16
CA ASP A 212 7.80 -1.76 16.26
C ASP A 212 7.95 -2.80 17.36
N CYS A 213 6.83 -3.41 17.75
CA CYS A 213 6.76 -4.48 18.75
C CYS A 213 7.62 -5.71 18.36
N VAL A 214 7.58 -6.13 17.09
CA VAL A 214 8.28 -7.36 16.65
C VAL A 214 9.68 -7.11 16.13
N SER A 215 10.01 -5.87 15.74
CA SER A 215 11.26 -5.49 15.09
C SER A 215 12.53 -5.98 15.82
N PRO A 216 12.61 -6.01 17.16
CA PRO A 216 13.81 -6.53 17.86
C PRO A 216 14.00 -8.03 17.65
N TYR A 217 12.94 -8.76 17.31
CA TYR A 217 12.89 -10.21 17.20
C TYR A 217 12.84 -10.73 15.75
N VAL A 218 12.71 -9.85 14.76
CA VAL A 218 12.69 -10.24 13.34
C VAL A 218 14.03 -10.89 12.98
N ASP A 219 13.98 -12.15 12.52
CA ASP A 219 15.12 -12.88 11.97
C ASP A 219 15.26 -12.59 10.47
N ASP A 220 15.70 -11.37 10.15
CA ASP A 220 15.87 -10.89 8.78
C ASP A 220 17.33 -10.96 8.28
N ARG A 221 18.16 -11.76 8.96
CA ARG A 221 19.57 -11.91 8.63
C ARG A 221 19.72 -12.80 7.40
N GLY A 222 20.48 -12.34 6.41
CA GLY A 222 20.96 -13.21 5.33
C GLY A 222 22.16 -14.08 5.77
N THR A 223 22.81 -14.78 4.82
CA THR A 223 24.11 -15.47 5.07
C THR A 223 25.30 -14.51 5.23
N LYS A 224 25.16 -13.24 4.85
CA LYS A 224 26.09 -12.15 5.19
C LYS A 224 25.49 -11.36 6.34
N LYS A 225 26.31 -10.74 7.21
CA LYS A 225 25.89 -9.94 8.38
C LYS A 225 24.88 -8.79 8.12
N ARG A 226 24.43 -8.57 6.88
CA ARG A 226 23.44 -7.56 6.49
C ARG A 226 22.02 -8.08 6.66
N ARG A 227 21.17 -7.21 7.19
CA ARG A 227 19.75 -7.48 7.45
C ARG A 227 18.90 -6.89 6.34
N LEU A 228 17.73 -7.47 6.05
CA LEU A 228 16.78 -6.87 5.10
C LEU A 228 16.39 -5.46 5.53
N ARG A 229 16.20 -5.21 6.82
CA ARG A 229 15.90 -3.87 7.32
C ARG A 229 16.98 -2.82 7.00
N ASP A 230 18.21 -3.24 6.69
CA ASP A 230 19.30 -2.32 6.35
C ASP A 230 19.23 -1.83 4.89
N ILE A 231 18.35 -2.42 4.07
CA ILE A 231 18.28 -2.17 2.61
C ILE A 231 16.88 -1.78 2.13
N LEU A 232 15.85 -2.03 2.95
CA LEU A 232 14.47 -1.68 2.65
C LEU A 232 14.21 -0.21 2.98
N PRO A 233 13.36 0.49 2.20
CA PRO A 233 12.97 1.86 2.53
C PRO A 233 12.13 1.85 3.82
N LEU A 234 12.64 2.46 4.89
CA LEU A 234 11.98 2.54 6.20
C LEU A 234 11.94 3.99 6.74
N ASP A 235 12.15 4.97 5.87
CA ASP A 235 12.48 6.34 6.28
C ASP A 235 11.25 7.23 6.58
N LYS A 236 10.06 6.87 6.08
CA LYS A 236 8.83 7.67 6.25
C LYS A 236 7.61 6.79 6.51
N ALA A 237 7.01 6.90 7.69
CA ALA A 237 5.69 6.34 7.95
C ALA A 237 4.64 6.95 6.99
N HIS A 238 3.61 6.18 6.64
CA HIS A 238 2.55 6.59 5.71
C HIS A 238 3.02 6.85 4.27
N ASP A 239 4.13 6.23 3.91
CA ASP A 239 4.58 6.03 2.53
C ASP A 239 4.38 4.55 2.20
N PRO A 240 3.68 4.20 1.11
CA PRO A 240 3.35 2.80 0.81
C PRO A 240 4.60 1.93 0.57
N THR A 241 5.77 2.52 0.26
CA THR A 241 7.03 1.77 0.17
C THR A 241 7.56 1.37 1.55
N THR A 242 7.38 2.22 2.56
CA THR A 242 7.70 1.92 3.96
C THR A 242 6.71 0.89 4.51
N ASP A 243 5.42 1.04 4.23
CA ASP A 243 4.39 0.12 4.69
C ASP A 243 4.55 -1.27 4.06
N ALA A 244 4.90 -1.35 2.78
CA ALA A 244 5.32 -2.61 2.16
C ALA A 244 6.56 -3.22 2.87
N SER A 245 7.54 -2.40 3.25
CA SER A 245 8.76 -2.87 3.93
C SER A 245 8.47 -3.41 5.33
N MET A 246 7.66 -2.70 6.11
CA MET A 246 7.17 -3.16 7.41
C MET A 246 6.36 -4.45 7.27
N THR A 247 5.49 -4.53 6.25
CA THR A 247 4.66 -5.71 5.96
C THR A 247 5.52 -6.94 5.72
N LEU A 248 6.59 -6.85 4.93
CA LEU A 248 7.53 -7.95 4.73
C LEU A 248 8.21 -8.38 6.04
N LEU A 249 8.70 -7.42 6.82
CA LEU A 249 9.45 -7.73 8.05
C LEU A 249 8.53 -8.38 9.10
N VAL A 250 7.27 -7.95 9.18
CA VAL A 250 6.25 -8.62 10.00
C VAL A 250 5.97 -10.03 9.47
N ALA A 251 5.81 -10.22 8.16
CA ALA A 251 5.60 -11.54 7.56
C ALA A 251 6.75 -12.52 7.88
N ILE A 252 8.00 -12.03 7.80
CA ILE A 252 9.19 -12.80 8.17
C ILE A 252 9.14 -13.21 9.65
N TYR A 253 8.77 -12.29 10.55
CA TYR A 253 8.61 -12.61 11.96
C TYR A 253 7.53 -13.66 12.20
N ILE A 254 6.36 -13.54 11.54
CA ILE A 254 5.26 -14.50 11.67
C ILE A 254 5.75 -15.90 11.30
N VAL A 255 6.39 -16.05 10.15
CA VAL A 255 6.96 -17.32 9.68
C VAL A 255 8.01 -17.87 10.65
N ALA A 256 8.92 -17.02 11.13
CA ALA A 256 9.94 -17.42 12.09
C ALA A 256 9.34 -17.88 13.42
N SER A 257 8.20 -17.29 13.84
CA SER A 257 7.53 -17.59 15.09
C SER A 257 6.71 -18.90 15.07
N GLN A 258 6.37 -19.42 13.88
CA GLN A 258 5.62 -20.67 13.72
C GLN A 258 6.51 -21.92 13.81
N LYS A 259 7.83 -21.76 13.66
CA LYS A 259 8.82 -22.86 13.74
C LYS A 259 9.36 -23.09 15.16
N LYS A 260 8.87 -22.34 16.14
CA LYS A 260 9.22 -22.45 17.57
C LYS A 260 8.06 -23.06 18.34
#